data_AF-A0A2S0K079-F1
#
_entry.id   AF-A0A2S0K079-F1
#
_cell.length_a   1.000
_cell.length_b   1.000
_cell.length_c   1.000
_cell.angle_alpha   90.00
_cell.angle_beta   90.00
_cell.angle_gamma   90.00
#
_symmetry.space_group_name_H-M   'P 1'
#
loop_
_entity.id
_entity.type
_entity.pdbx_description
1 polymer ?
#
loop_
_entity_poly.entity_id
_entity_poly.type
_entity_poly.pdbx_seq_one_letter_code
_entity_poly.pdbx_strand_id
1 'polypeptide(L)'
;MDIIVTIPKSEYNYDDRETAVYEQGGFEQFWQLSSRPKRLNIGDRVYFVKNGCIESSMRVIRIEEKATTTCEVTNRTWSGCLIFMDDLQQENIQNINGFQGFRYRWW
;
A
#
# COMPACT_ATOMS: atom_id res chain seq x y z
N MET A 1 -9.62 10.40 4.76
CA MET A 1 -9.76 10.49 3.29
C MET A 1 -8.83 9.47 2.67
N ASP A 2 -9.41 8.57 1.89
CA ASP A 2 -8.67 7.51 1.19
C ASP A 2 -7.54 8.04 0.30
N ILE A 3 -6.51 7.22 0.13
CA ILE A 3 -5.42 7.49 -0.79
C ILE A 3 -5.28 6.39 -1.85
N ILE A 4 -4.64 6.75 -2.95
CA ILE A 4 -4.30 5.85 -4.04
C ILE A 4 -2.80 5.89 -4.21
N VAL A 5 -2.20 4.72 -4.36
CA VAL A 5 -0.78 4.53 -4.61
C VAL A 5 -0.60 3.71 -5.88
N THR A 6 0.47 3.97 -6.64
CA THR A 6 0.81 3.10 -7.78
C THR A 6 1.96 2.21 -7.38
N ILE A 7 1.79 0.91 -7.58
CA ILE A 7 2.86 -0.06 -7.41
C ILE A 7 3.80 0.11 -8.62
N PRO A 8 5.11 0.35 -8.42
CA PRO A 8 6.06 0.39 -9.52
C PRO A 8 6.13 -0.97 -10.22
N LYS A 9 6.28 -0.99 -11.54
CA LYS A 9 6.39 -2.26 -12.31
C LYS A 9 7.50 -3.18 -11.81
N SER A 10 8.60 -2.63 -11.26
CA SER A 10 9.70 -3.40 -10.68
C SER A 10 9.31 -4.15 -9.40
N GLU A 11 8.28 -3.68 -8.69
CA GLU A 11 7.83 -4.24 -7.42
C GLU A 11 6.68 -5.25 -7.58
N TYR A 12 6.13 -5.43 -8.79
CA TYR A 12 4.99 -6.34 -9.03
C TYR A 12 5.25 -7.76 -8.53
N ASN A 13 6.43 -8.32 -8.84
CA ASN A 13 6.78 -9.67 -8.41
C ASN A 13 6.96 -9.81 -6.89
N TYR A 14 7.33 -8.73 -6.19
CA TYR A 14 7.45 -8.76 -4.73
C TYR A 14 6.09 -8.63 -4.07
N ASP A 15 5.27 -7.70 -4.56
CA ASP A 15 3.88 -7.48 -4.15
C ASP A 15 3.02 -8.74 -4.30
N ASP A 16 3.14 -9.47 -5.41
CA ASP A 16 2.43 -10.74 -5.62
C ASP A 16 2.85 -11.81 -4.60
N ARG A 17 4.14 -11.85 -4.24
CA ARG A 17 4.66 -12.79 -3.23
C ARG A 17 4.26 -12.40 -1.83
N GLU A 18 4.30 -11.11 -1.50
CA GLU A 18 3.88 -10.59 -0.20
C GLU A 18 2.37 -10.81 0.02
N THR A 19 1.54 -10.59 -1.00
CA THR A 19 0.10 -10.87 -0.95
C THR A 19 -0.17 -12.35 -0.71
N ALA A 20 0.50 -13.24 -1.45
CA ALA A 20 0.34 -14.69 -1.28
C ALA A 20 0.78 -15.21 0.11
N VAL A 21 1.72 -14.52 0.76
CA VAL A 21 2.17 -14.83 2.13
C VAL A 21 1.23 -14.21 3.17
N TYR A 22 0.74 -12.99 2.93
CA TYR A 22 -0.25 -12.34 3.79
C TYR A 22 -1.54 -13.17 3.93
N GLU A 23 -2.02 -13.75 2.83
CA GLU A 23 -3.19 -14.64 2.83
C GLU A 23 -3.01 -15.92 3.66
N GLN A 24 -1.76 -16.34 3.93
CA GLN A 24 -1.44 -17.49 4.80
C GLN A 24 -1.49 -17.13 6.29
N GLY A 25 -1.63 -15.84 6.62
CA GLY A 25 -1.73 -15.32 7.98
C GLY A 25 -0.38 -15.16 8.68
N GLY A 26 -0.34 -14.26 9.67
CA GLY A 26 0.83 -14.06 10.53
C GLY A 26 1.81 -12.97 10.12
N PHE A 27 1.54 -12.21 9.05
CA PHE A 27 2.39 -11.13 8.57
C PHE A 27 1.65 -9.78 8.55
N GLU A 28 2.33 -8.71 8.96
CA GLU A 28 1.82 -7.34 8.83
C GLU A 28 2.14 -6.80 7.43
N GLN A 29 1.11 -6.34 6.70
CA GLN A 29 1.30 -5.67 5.41
C GLN A 29 1.50 -4.17 5.63
N PHE A 30 2.53 -3.60 4.98
CA PHE A 30 2.80 -2.18 5.06
C PHE A 30 3.26 -1.60 3.73
N TRP A 31 3.04 -0.31 3.54
CA TRP A 31 3.50 0.44 2.37
C TRP A 31 4.30 1.66 2.80
N GLN A 32 5.44 1.88 2.13
CA GLN A 32 6.28 3.05 2.39
C GLN A 32 5.87 4.20 1.46
N LEU A 33 5.68 5.38 2.05
CA LEU A 33 5.52 6.63 1.32
C LEU A 33 6.68 7.59 1.59
N SER A 34 6.98 8.42 0.59
CA SER A 34 7.98 9.48 0.70
C SER A 34 7.58 10.58 1.70
N SER A 35 6.28 10.75 1.96
CA SER A 35 5.75 11.72 2.91
C SER A 35 4.39 11.30 3.46
N ARG A 36 4.01 11.83 4.64
CA ARG A 36 2.71 11.55 5.25
C ARG A 36 1.57 12.20 4.45
N PRO A 37 0.53 11.44 4.06
CA PRO A 37 -0.73 12.01 3.60
C PRO A 37 -1.45 12.69 4.76
N LYS A 38 -1.50 14.03 4.74
CA LYS A 38 -2.08 14.85 5.83
C LYS A 38 -3.56 14.58 6.14
N ARG A 39 -4.32 14.03 5.18
CA ARG A 39 -5.76 13.73 5.35
C ARG A 39 -6.09 12.23 5.46
N LEU A 40 -5.06 11.38 5.52
CA LEU A 40 -5.22 9.95 5.76
C LEU A 40 -5.21 9.69 7.27
N ASN A 41 -6.21 8.94 7.71
CA ASN A 41 -6.45 8.55 9.09
C ASN A 41 -6.56 7.03 9.19
N ILE A 42 -6.45 6.52 10.42
CA ILE A 42 -6.75 5.12 10.73
C ILE A 42 -8.22 4.84 10.38
N GLY A 43 -8.47 3.71 9.71
CA GLY A 43 -9.78 3.32 9.21
C GLY A 43 -10.07 3.74 7.76
N ASP A 44 -9.32 4.70 7.20
CA ASP A 44 -9.38 5.00 5.76
C ASP A 44 -8.77 3.85 4.94
N ARG A 45 -8.94 3.88 3.61
CA ARG A 45 -8.36 2.87 2.71
C ARG A 45 -7.22 3.40 1.83
N VAL A 46 -6.29 2.50 1.53
CA VAL A 46 -5.25 2.65 0.51
C VAL A 46 -5.64 1.79 -0.69
N TYR A 47 -5.71 2.40 -1.87
CA TYR A 47 -6.02 1.71 -3.13
C TYR A 47 -4.75 1.55 -3.96
N PHE A 48 -4.52 0.34 -4.48
CA PHE A 48 -3.30 -0.01 -5.20
C PHE A 48 -3.54 -0.06 -6.70
N VAL A 49 -2.84 0.80 -7.42
CA VAL A 49 -2.85 0.84 -8.89
C VAL A 49 -1.78 -0.09 -9.43
N LYS A 50 -2.21 -1.07 -10.23
CA LYS A 50 -1.38 -2.05 -10.93
C LYS A 50 -1.99 -2.27 -12.31
N ASN A 51 -1.16 -2.41 -13.34
CA ASN A 51 -1.61 -2.59 -14.74
C ASN A 51 -2.61 -1.54 -15.29
N GLY A 52 -2.66 -0.34 -14.73
CA GLY A 52 -3.59 0.72 -15.16
C GLY A 52 -5.00 0.59 -14.58
N CYS A 53 -5.20 -0.28 -13.60
CA CYS A 53 -6.41 -0.40 -12.81
C CYS A 53 -6.09 -0.38 -11.32
N ILE A 54 -7.09 -0.12 -10.49
CA ILE A 54 -7.02 -0.39 -9.06
C ILE A 54 -7.47 -1.84 -8.89
N GLU A 55 -6.53 -2.71 -8.53
CA GLU A 55 -6.75 -4.16 -8.39
C GLU A 55 -7.14 -4.53 -6.95
N SER A 56 -6.70 -3.75 -5.97
CA SER A 56 -6.98 -4.02 -4.56
C SER A 56 -7.01 -2.76 -3.70
N SER A 57 -7.61 -2.90 -2.52
CA SER A 57 -7.56 -1.90 -1.47
C SER A 57 -7.37 -2.55 -0.10
N MET A 58 -6.80 -1.81 0.84
CA MET A 58 -6.63 -2.24 2.22
C MET A 58 -6.94 -1.11 3.19
N ARG A 59 -7.42 -1.44 4.39
CA ARG A 59 -7.72 -0.48 5.44
C ARG A 59 -6.47 -0.15 6.24
N VAL A 60 -6.31 1.13 6.59
CA VAL A 60 -5.20 1.61 7.42
C VAL A 60 -5.46 1.29 8.89
N ILE A 61 -4.52 0.60 9.54
CA ILE A 61 -4.57 0.30 10.98
C ILE A 61 -3.58 1.13 11.79
N ARG A 62 -2.44 1.50 11.20
CA ARG A 62 -1.39 2.26 11.87
C ARG A 62 -0.58 3.08 10.85
N ILE A 63 -0.19 4.29 11.25
CA ILE A 63 0.67 5.17 10.45
C ILE A 63 1.84 5.59 11.32
N GLU A 64 3.05 5.30 10.88
CA GLU A 64 4.27 5.70 11.57
C GLU A 64 5.09 6.67 10.71
N GLU A 65 5.44 7.82 11.30
CA GLU A 65 6.25 8.84 10.66
C GLU A 65 7.69 8.73 11.17
N LYS A 66 8.65 8.54 10.25
CA LYS A 66 10.09 8.32 10.55
C LYS A 66 10.38 6.95 11.19
N ALA A 67 9.57 5.95 10.86
CA ALA A 67 9.84 4.58 11.25
C ALA A 67 10.90 3.95 10.33
N THR A 68 11.66 3.01 10.89
CA THR A 68 12.54 2.12 10.14
C THR A 68 12.03 0.71 10.42
N THR A 69 11.49 0.03 9.40
CA THR A 69 11.00 -1.35 9.51
C THR A 69 11.72 -2.20 8.48
N THR A 70 12.08 -3.42 8.88
CA THR A 70 12.63 -4.42 7.99
C THR A 70 11.52 -5.39 7.61
N CYS A 71 11.23 -5.53 6.31
CA CYS A 71 10.29 -6.54 5.83
C CYS A 71 10.89 -7.93 6.06
N GLU A 72 10.21 -8.79 6.80
CA GLU A 72 10.67 -10.15 7.11
C GLU A 72 10.76 -11.04 5.86
N VAL A 73 9.93 -10.76 4.84
CA VAL A 73 9.86 -11.56 3.60
C VAL A 73 11.00 -11.23 2.63
N THR A 74 11.33 -9.95 2.48
CA THR A 74 12.35 -9.51 1.51
C THR A 74 13.69 -9.16 2.15
N ASN A 75 13.76 -9.14 3.48
CA ASN A 75 14.91 -8.71 4.28
C ASN A 75 15.40 -7.30 3.93
N ARG A 76 14.51 -6.45 3.37
CA ARG A 76 14.78 -5.06 3.02
C ARG A 76 14.33 -4.14 4.14
N THR A 77 15.17 -3.17 4.47
CA THR A 77 14.86 -2.13 5.44
C THR A 77 14.31 -0.89 4.75
N TRP A 78 13.13 -0.47 5.17
CA TRP A 78 12.43 0.70 4.69
C TRP A 78 12.41 1.78 5.78
N SER A 79 12.84 2.99 5.44
CA SER A 79 12.86 4.14 6.35
C SER A 79 11.99 5.27 5.82
N GLY A 80 11.08 5.80 6.62
CA GLY A 80 10.20 6.90 6.17
C GLY A 80 8.82 6.89 6.81
N CYS A 81 7.81 7.24 6.03
CA CYS A 81 6.41 7.12 6.45
C CYS A 81 5.92 5.72 6.07
N LEU A 82 5.58 4.92 7.08
CA LEU A 82 5.06 3.57 6.90
C LEU A 82 3.58 3.53 7.24
N ILE A 83 2.79 2.99 6.33
CA ILE A 83 1.36 2.76 6.52
C ILE A 83 1.16 1.26 6.66
N PHE A 84 0.71 0.82 7.83
CA PHE A 84 0.35 -0.57 8.09
C PHE A 84 -1.14 -0.76 7.82
N MET A 85 -1.48 -1.88 7.17
CA MET A 85 -2.81 -2.10 6.62
C MET A 85 -3.30 -3.53 6.85
N ASP A 86 -4.63 -3.67 6.87
CA ASP A 86 -5.35 -4.93 6.96
C ASP A 86 -6.55 -4.96 5.99
N ASP A 87 -7.39 -5.99 6.07
CA ASP A 87 -8.67 -6.06 5.36
C ASP A 87 -8.50 -5.89 3.83
N LEU A 88 -7.72 -6.82 3.24
CA LEU A 88 -7.52 -6.89 1.79
C LEU A 88 -8.85 -7.10 1.06
N GLN A 89 -9.16 -6.19 0.14
CA GLN A 89 -10.33 -6.28 -0.73
C GLN A 89 -9.88 -6.22 -2.19
N GLN A 90 -10.49 -7.07 -3.02
CA GLN A 90 -10.31 -7.01 -4.47
C GLN A 90 -11.16 -5.88 -5.04
N GLU A 91 -10.55 -5.08 -5.90
CA GLU A 91 -11.16 -3.93 -6.57
C GLU A 91 -11.10 -4.14 -8.08
N ASN A 92 -11.95 -3.42 -8.83
CA ASN A 92 -11.91 -3.45 -10.30
C ASN A 92 -12.25 -2.08 -10.89
N ILE A 93 -11.43 -1.08 -10.55
CA ILE A 93 -11.59 0.28 -11.09
C ILE A 93 -10.57 0.46 -12.21
N GLN A 94 -11.06 0.55 -13.45
CA GLN A 94 -10.21 0.65 -14.64
C GLN A 94 -9.82 2.09 -14.97
N ASN A 95 -8.88 2.24 -15.92
CA ASN A 95 -8.47 3.52 -16.51
C ASN A 95 -7.78 4.49 -15.54
N ILE A 96 -7.03 3.97 -14.57
CA ILE A 96 -6.22 4.79 -13.67
C ILE A 96 -4.78 4.81 -14.20
N ASN A 97 -4.35 5.97 -14.66
CA ASN A 97 -2.95 6.18 -15.05
C ASN A 97 -2.05 6.09 -13.81
N GLY A 98 -0.99 5.29 -13.92
CA GLY A 98 0.04 5.19 -12.88
C GLY A 98 0.74 6.52 -12.63
N PHE A 99 1.14 6.77 -11.38
CA PHE A 99 1.86 7.97 -10.97
C PHE A 99 2.88 7.63 -9.87
N GLN A 100 3.84 8.51 -9.64
CA GLN A 100 4.77 8.35 -8.52
C GLN A 100 4.20 8.99 -7.24
N GLY A 101 4.33 8.30 -6.10
CA GLY A 101 3.84 8.76 -4.80
C GLY A 101 2.39 8.36 -4.53
N PHE A 102 1.64 9.24 -3.86
CA PHE A 102 0.24 9.03 -3.51
C PHE A 102 -0.64 10.19 -4.00
N ARG A 103 -1.93 9.91 -4.17
CA ARG A 103 -2.97 10.92 -4.41
C ARG A 103 -4.16 10.63 -3.50
N TYR A 104 -4.97 11.65 -3.19
CA TYR A 104 -6.24 11.44 -2.48
C TYR A 104 -7.29 10.93 -3.43
N ARG A 105 -8.15 10.02 -2.99
CA ARG A 105 -9.29 9.56 -3.79
C ARG A 105 -10.15 10.73 -4.30
N TRP A 106 -10.52 10.70 -5.58
CA TRP A 106 -11.19 11.81 -6.27
C TRP A 106 -12.44 11.41 -7.07
N TRP A 107 -12.92 10.18 -6.90
CA TRP A 107 -14.19 9.70 -7.47
C TRP A 107 -15.20 9.40 -6.37
#